data_AF-A0A7M5V572-F1
#
_entry.id   AF-A0A7M5V572-F1
#
_cell.length_a   1.000
_cell.length_b   1.000
_cell.length_c   1.000
_cell.angle_alpha   90.00
_cell.angle_beta   90.00
_cell.angle_gamma   90.00
#
_symmetry.space_group_name_H-M   'P 1'
#
loop_
_entity.id
_entity.type
_entity.pdbx_description
1 polymer ?
#
loop_
_entity_poly.entity_id
_entity_poly.type
_entity_poly.pdbx_seq_one_letter_code
_entity_poly.pdbx_strand_id
1 'polypeptide(L)'
;MEESMVCLLEGNLWFQALNLIQRSEREDLIETNFKPAILECQENLTEKITELKETFNKHRTRLQIVIANKEQERLEILEGIRDDPQNDLYSDTSSITGQSAVSSTSSRSSKGTRTSGHSRKSKAKGERKKYSLREGSTHEDFALREALAEIVNTADGMKDEVESLSKVLLLHYYDEKAKEIQNCLDSLIVLVEKHKKEIWAGETKETNSESFEYGPASTVMSIIERKNAAQNAGNQKSDLPEPTRPNLRSNFKWKLTTIST
;
A
#
# COMPACT_ATOMS: atom_id res chain seq x y z
N MET A 1 0.69 -20.07 38.12
CA MET A 1 -0.67 -19.55 37.84
C MET A 1 -0.59 -18.08 37.49
N GLU A 2 -0.04 -17.24 38.36
CA GLU A 2 0.16 -15.81 38.09
C GLU A 2 0.95 -15.58 36.80
N GLU A 3 2.06 -16.29 36.57
CA GLU A 3 2.80 -16.21 35.30
C GLU A 3 1.95 -16.57 34.07
N SER A 4 1.11 -17.61 34.18
CA SER A 4 0.20 -18.00 33.08
C SER A 4 -0.89 -16.97 32.85
N MET A 5 -1.35 -16.29 33.90
CA MET A 5 -2.34 -15.22 33.80
C MET A 5 -1.73 -13.99 33.13
N VAL A 6 -0.51 -13.60 33.52
CA VAL A 6 0.24 -12.51 32.89
C VAL A 6 0.42 -12.77 31.39
N CYS A 7 0.88 -13.96 30.99
CA CYS A 7 1.00 -14.30 29.56
C CYS A 7 -0.33 -14.24 28.80
N LEU A 8 -1.44 -14.62 29.43
CA LEU A 8 -2.77 -14.52 28.79
C LEU A 8 -3.23 -13.07 28.65
N LEU A 9 -2.93 -12.21 29.63
CA LEU A 9 -3.21 -10.77 29.56
C LEU A 9 -2.35 -10.08 28.49
N GLU A 10 -1.05 -10.39 28.42
CA GLU A 10 -0.15 -9.90 27.37
C GLU A 10 -0.59 -10.36 25.97
N GLY A 11 -1.18 -11.55 25.87
CA GLY A 11 -1.74 -12.07 24.63
C GLY A 11 -3.13 -11.54 24.27
N ASN A 12 -3.69 -10.59 25.03
CA ASN A 12 -5.05 -10.08 24.88
C ASN A 12 -6.14 -11.18 24.92
N LEU A 13 -5.87 -12.31 25.59
CA LEU A 13 -6.80 -13.44 25.72
C LEU A 13 -7.69 -13.27 26.97
N TRP A 14 -8.43 -12.15 27.00
CA TRP A 14 -9.15 -11.68 28.18
C TRP A 14 -10.09 -12.72 28.80
N PHE A 15 -10.92 -13.39 28.00
CA PHE A 15 -11.86 -14.39 28.51
C PHE A 15 -11.18 -15.62 29.08
N GLN A 16 -10.03 -16.01 28.54
CA GLN A 16 -9.25 -17.13 29.06
C GLN A 16 -8.58 -16.75 30.37
N ALA A 17 -8.02 -15.54 30.46
CA ALA A 17 -7.49 -14.99 31.71
C ALA A 17 -8.56 -14.92 32.80
N LEU A 18 -9.74 -14.39 32.48
CA LEU A 18 -10.86 -14.30 33.43
C LEU A 18 -11.33 -15.68 33.92
N ASN A 19 -11.47 -16.64 33.00
CA ASN A 19 -11.85 -18.01 33.35
C ASN A 19 -10.80 -18.68 34.25
N LEU A 20 -9.50 -18.47 33.95
CA LEU A 20 -8.42 -18.99 34.79
C LEU A 20 -8.44 -18.39 36.21
N ILE A 21 -8.70 -17.08 36.33
CA ILE A 21 -8.84 -16.40 37.63
C ILE A 21 -10.02 -16.97 38.42
N GLN A 22 -11.19 -17.10 37.78
CA GLN A 22 -12.38 -17.66 38.42
C GLN A 22 -12.19 -19.11 38.88
N ARG A 23 -11.54 -19.96 38.07
CA ARG A 23 -11.22 -21.34 38.45
C ARG A 23 -10.21 -21.45 39.58
N SER A 24 -9.44 -20.40 39.81
CA SER A 24 -8.44 -20.35 40.88
C SER A 24 -8.97 -19.83 42.21
N GLU A 25 -10.24 -19.42 42.28
CA GLU A 25 -10.90 -18.85 43.47
C GLU A 25 -10.18 -17.59 44.03
N ARG A 26 -9.39 -16.92 43.19
CA ARG A 26 -8.62 -15.70 43.52
C ARG A 26 -9.21 -14.48 42.83
N GLU A 27 -10.42 -14.10 43.25
CA GLU A 27 -11.14 -12.94 42.69
C GLU A 27 -10.42 -11.61 42.93
N ASP A 28 -9.53 -11.53 43.92
CA ASP A 28 -8.68 -10.38 44.19
C ASP A 28 -7.86 -9.96 42.95
N LEU A 29 -7.44 -10.93 42.14
CA LEU A 29 -6.66 -10.70 40.92
C LEU A 29 -7.44 -9.97 39.82
N ILE A 30 -8.78 -9.98 39.88
CA ILE A 30 -9.62 -9.22 38.94
C ILE A 30 -9.40 -7.72 39.16
N GLU A 31 -9.42 -7.28 40.41
CA GLU A 31 -9.25 -5.87 40.75
C GLU A 31 -7.78 -5.42 40.64
N THR A 32 -6.82 -6.26 41.03
CA THR A 32 -5.41 -5.87 41.09
C THR A 32 -4.67 -5.98 39.76
N ASN A 33 -5.04 -6.92 38.89
CA ASN A 33 -4.30 -7.21 37.66
C ASN A 33 -5.17 -7.06 36.41
N PHE A 34 -6.35 -7.70 36.40
CA PHE A 34 -7.18 -7.77 35.21
C PHE A 34 -7.73 -6.40 34.79
N LYS A 35 -8.35 -5.67 35.72
CA LYS A 35 -8.92 -4.34 35.45
C LYS A 35 -7.88 -3.30 35.02
N PRO A 36 -6.72 -3.17 35.69
CA PRO A 36 -5.64 -2.31 35.21
C PRO A 36 -5.17 -2.69 33.80
N ALA A 37 -5.00 -3.99 33.52
CA ALA A 37 -4.53 -4.46 32.21
C ALA A 37 -5.49 -4.12 31.06
N ILE A 38 -6.81 -4.26 31.25
CA ILE A 38 -7.79 -3.91 30.20
C ILE A 38 -7.86 -2.39 29.97
N LEU A 39 -7.68 -1.58 31.02
CA LEU A 39 -7.67 -0.11 30.90
C LEU A 39 -6.40 0.37 30.20
N GLU A 40 -5.24 -0.16 30.60
CA GLU A 40 -3.97 0.12 29.96
C GLU A 40 -3.99 -0.30 28.48
N CYS A 41 -4.52 -1.48 28.16
CA CYS A 41 -4.67 -1.92 26.79
C CYS A 41 -5.61 -1.01 25.99
N GLN A 42 -6.69 -0.50 26.60
CA GLN A 42 -7.60 0.45 25.96
C GLN A 42 -6.91 1.75 25.61
N GLU A 43 -6.11 2.31 26.52
CA GLU A 43 -5.36 3.54 26.29
C GLU A 43 -4.31 3.34 25.18
N ASN A 44 -3.50 2.29 25.29
CA ASN A 44 -2.47 1.96 24.30
C ASN A 44 -3.05 1.71 22.89
N LEU A 45 -4.16 0.98 22.79
CA LEU A 45 -4.83 0.75 21.51
C LEU A 45 -5.42 2.05 20.96
N THR A 46 -6.01 2.89 21.81
CA THR A 46 -6.59 4.17 21.37
C THR A 46 -5.49 5.08 20.82
N GLU A 47 -4.36 5.20 21.52
CA GLU A 47 -3.18 5.94 21.06
C GLU A 47 -2.68 5.40 19.71
N LYS A 48 -2.47 4.09 19.60
CA LYS A 48 -2.05 3.43 18.35
C LYS A 48 -3.01 3.71 17.18
N ILE A 49 -4.33 3.69 17.41
CA ILE A 49 -5.31 4.03 16.38
C ILE A 49 -5.17 5.50 15.97
N THR A 50 -4.99 6.41 16.94
CA THR A 50 -4.81 7.83 16.64
C THR A 50 -3.53 8.10 15.84
N GLU A 51 -2.41 7.48 16.20
CA GLU A 51 -1.15 7.58 15.46
C GLU A 51 -1.27 7.04 14.03
N LEU A 52 -1.92 5.88 13.86
CA LEU A 52 -2.21 5.31 12.53
C LEU A 52 -3.05 6.26 11.70
N LYS A 53 -4.07 6.89 12.30
CA LYS A 53 -4.93 7.88 11.64
C LYS A 53 -4.15 9.13 11.21
N GLU A 54 -3.26 9.64 12.05
CA GLU A 54 -2.39 10.76 11.69
C GLU A 54 -1.45 10.41 10.54
N THR A 55 -0.81 9.24 10.64
CA THR A 55 0.15 8.75 9.65
C THR A 55 -0.54 8.54 8.30
N PHE A 56 -1.76 7.97 8.30
CA PHE A 56 -2.59 7.85 7.11
C PHE A 56 -2.85 9.21 6.45
N ASN A 57 -3.25 10.22 7.23
CA ASN A 57 -3.51 11.56 6.70
C ASN A 57 -2.24 12.25 6.16
N LYS A 58 -1.10 12.07 6.82
CA LYS A 58 0.21 12.58 6.37
C LYS A 58 0.58 11.96 5.02
N HIS A 59 0.56 10.63 4.91
CA HIS A 59 0.86 9.92 3.67
C HIS A 59 -0.11 10.23 2.54
N ARG A 60 -1.41 10.36 2.84
CA ARG A 60 -2.42 10.76 1.87
C ARG A 60 -2.17 12.16 1.31
N THR A 61 -1.97 13.15 2.18
CA THR A 61 -1.69 14.54 1.76
C THR A 61 -0.45 14.59 0.89
N ARG A 62 0.61 13.85 1.26
CA ARG A 62 1.82 13.74 0.46
C ARG A 62 1.56 13.11 -0.91
N LEU A 63 0.78 12.02 -0.95
CA LEU A 63 0.43 11.34 -2.20
C LEU A 63 -0.33 12.28 -3.16
N GLN A 64 -1.25 13.10 -2.67
CA GLN A 64 -1.95 14.08 -3.50
C GLN A 64 -0.99 15.09 -4.13
N ILE A 65 -0.02 15.61 -3.35
CA ILE A 65 1.01 16.53 -3.86
C ILE A 65 1.88 15.84 -4.92
N VAL A 66 2.31 14.59 -4.67
CA VAL A 66 3.14 13.84 -5.63
C VAL A 66 2.38 13.60 -6.94
N ILE A 67 1.09 13.26 -6.88
CA ILE A 67 0.26 13.06 -8.09
C ILE A 67 0.10 14.39 -8.85
N ALA A 68 -0.17 15.50 -8.16
CA ALA A 68 -0.32 16.81 -8.78
C ALA A 68 0.98 17.27 -9.45
N ASN A 69 2.13 17.08 -8.79
CA ASN A 69 3.43 17.43 -9.35
C ASN A 69 3.75 16.60 -10.59
N LYS A 70 3.46 15.29 -10.59
CA LYS A 70 3.65 14.43 -11.76
C LYS A 70 2.77 14.84 -12.94
N GLU A 71 1.51 15.20 -12.70
CA GLU A 71 0.64 15.68 -13.78
C GLU A 71 1.10 17.02 -14.32
N GLN A 72 1.55 17.94 -13.45
CA GLN A 72 2.11 19.22 -13.88
C GLN A 72 3.37 19.03 -14.73
N GLU A 73 4.30 18.17 -14.31
CA GLU A 73 5.49 17.82 -15.10
C GLU A 73 5.10 17.23 -16.47
N ARG A 74 4.08 16.36 -16.51
CA ARG A 74 3.57 15.80 -17.77
C ARG A 74 3.02 16.87 -18.70
N LEU A 75 2.29 17.86 -18.18
CA LEU A 75 1.76 18.98 -18.95
C LEU A 75 2.87 19.90 -19.46
N GLU A 76 3.88 20.20 -18.63
CA GLU A 76 5.03 21.02 -19.02
C GLU A 76 5.86 20.37 -20.15
N ILE A 77 5.99 19.04 -20.15
CA ILE A 77 6.60 18.27 -21.25
C ILE A 77 5.74 18.36 -22.52
N LEU A 78 4.42 18.21 -22.39
CA LEU A 78 3.49 18.27 -23.53
C LEU A 78 3.44 19.67 -24.18
N GLU A 79 3.57 20.71 -23.38
CA GLU A 79 3.67 22.11 -23.83
C GLU A 79 5.07 22.48 -24.34
N GLY A 80 6.04 21.57 -24.26
CA GLY A 80 7.42 21.79 -24.73
C GLY A 80 8.21 22.79 -23.87
N ILE A 81 7.77 23.06 -22.65
CA ILE A 81 8.42 23.95 -21.69
C ILE A 81 9.59 23.23 -21.01
N ARG A 82 9.51 21.91 -20.88
CA ARG A 82 10.59 21.03 -20.42
C ARG A 82 10.94 20.03 -21.52
N ASP A 83 12.24 19.77 -21.67
CA ASP A 83 12.73 18.69 -22.52
C ASP A 83 12.29 17.35 -21.92
N ASP A 84 11.69 16.51 -22.76
CA ASP A 84 11.41 15.13 -22.41
C ASP A 84 12.73 14.38 -22.23
N PRO A 85 13.08 13.90 -21.01
CA PRO A 85 14.30 13.13 -20.80
C PRO A 85 14.31 11.82 -21.60
N GLN A 86 13.16 11.36 -22.09
CA GLN A 86 13.06 10.21 -22.99
C GLN A 86 13.43 10.56 -24.44
N ASN A 87 13.24 11.81 -24.86
CA ASN A 87 13.58 12.29 -26.20
C ASN A 87 15.11 12.39 -26.39
N ASP A 88 15.84 12.69 -25.32
CA ASP A 88 17.31 12.74 -25.31
C ASP A 88 17.96 11.36 -25.57
N LEU A 89 17.24 10.26 -25.28
CA LEU A 89 17.71 8.89 -25.57
C LEU A 89 17.51 8.49 -27.05
N TYR A 90 16.64 9.18 -27.80
CA TYR A 90 16.39 8.93 -29.22
C TYR A 90 17.23 9.81 -30.15
N SER A 91 17.70 10.97 -29.67
CA SER A 91 18.55 11.90 -30.43
C SER A 91 19.87 11.28 -30.91
N ASP A 92 20.39 10.25 -30.21
CA ASP A 92 21.65 9.59 -30.57
C ASP A 92 21.54 8.56 -31.73
N THR A 93 20.34 8.25 -32.23
CA THR A 93 20.18 7.26 -33.34
C THR A 93 19.87 7.87 -34.71
N SER A 94 19.61 9.18 -34.78
CA SER A 94 19.32 9.89 -36.02
C SER A 94 20.58 10.49 -36.66
N SER A 95 21.57 9.63 -36.99
CA SER A 95 22.65 10.02 -37.91
C SER A 95 23.20 8.81 -38.68
N ILE A 96 22.34 8.14 -39.45
CA ILE A 96 22.78 7.26 -40.55
C ILE A 96 21.79 7.39 -41.72
N THR A 97 21.89 8.47 -42.48
CA THR A 97 21.48 8.44 -43.90
C THR A 97 22.27 9.48 -44.67
N GLY A 98 23.40 9.07 -45.27
CA GLY A 98 24.28 9.96 -46.01
C GLY A 98 25.52 9.23 -46.54
N GLN A 99 25.30 8.42 -47.57
CA GLN A 99 26.24 7.78 -48.50
C GLN A 99 27.70 8.30 -48.52
N SER A 100 28.69 7.39 -48.43
CA SER A 100 29.65 7.07 -49.52
C SER A 100 30.89 6.32 -49.00
N ALA A 101 31.00 5.06 -49.43
CA ALA A 101 32.18 4.33 -49.92
C ALA A 101 33.56 4.36 -49.19
N VAL A 102 34.14 3.15 -49.19
CA VAL A 102 35.56 2.73 -49.14
C VAL A 102 36.24 2.41 -47.79
N SER A 103 36.37 1.10 -47.56
CA SER A 103 37.62 0.39 -47.24
C SER A 103 38.38 0.73 -45.95
N SER A 104 38.33 -0.15 -44.95
CA SER A 104 39.50 -0.98 -44.55
C SER A 104 39.23 -1.78 -43.28
N THR A 105 39.28 -3.10 -43.44
CA THR A 105 39.83 -4.11 -42.51
C THR A 105 40.20 -3.66 -41.09
N SER A 106 39.38 -4.06 -40.10
CA SER A 106 39.90 -4.59 -38.84
C SER A 106 38.86 -5.44 -38.14
N SER A 107 38.98 -6.74 -38.40
CA SER A 107 38.54 -7.84 -37.55
C SER A 107 39.01 -7.63 -36.11
N ARG A 108 38.07 -7.37 -35.20
CA ARG A 108 38.18 -7.78 -33.80
C ARG A 108 36.78 -7.99 -33.24
N SER A 109 36.35 -9.23 -33.38
CA SER A 109 35.32 -9.88 -32.58
C SER A 109 35.47 -9.54 -31.10
N SER A 110 34.65 -8.62 -30.60
CA SER A 110 34.20 -8.64 -29.22
C SER A 110 32.72 -9.01 -29.22
N LYS A 111 32.48 -10.32 -29.35
CA LYS A 111 31.30 -10.99 -28.79
C LYS A 111 31.32 -10.77 -27.27
N GLY A 112 31.06 -9.54 -26.84
CA GLY A 112 30.66 -9.24 -25.48
C GLY A 112 29.17 -9.50 -25.44
N THR A 113 28.79 -10.74 -25.16
CA THR A 113 27.45 -11.05 -24.67
C THR A 113 27.19 -10.18 -23.45
N ARG A 114 26.56 -9.02 -23.67
CA ARG A 114 25.91 -8.22 -22.63
C ARG A 114 24.65 -8.97 -22.21
N THR A 115 24.83 -10.17 -21.68
CA THR A 115 23.84 -10.80 -20.81
C THR A 115 23.71 -9.83 -19.65
N SER A 116 22.64 -9.04 -19.66
CA SER A 116 22.26 -8.07 -18.65
C SER A 116 22.15 -8.79 -17.31
N GLY A 117 23.28 -8.84 -16.61
CA GLY A 117 23.40 -9.33 -15.25
C GLY A 117 22.71 -8.37 -14.29
N HIS A 118 21.38 -8.33 -14.33
CA HIS A 118 20.58 -7.86 -13.21
C HIS A 118 20.68 -8.93 -12.11
N SER A 119 21.84 -8.95 -11.46
CA SER A 119 22.12 -9.75 -10.27
C SER A 119 20.98 -9.62 -9.25
N ARG A 120 20.65 -10.69 -8.52
CA ARG A 120 19.70 -10.64 -7.38
C ARG A 120 20.03 -9.50 -6.42
N LYS A 121 21.31 -9.12 -6.28
CA LYS A 121 21.76 -7.97 -5.47
C LYS A 121 21.39 -6.62 -6.08
N SER A 122 21.36 -6.50 -7.41
CA SER A 122 20.90 -5.31 -8.13
C SER A 122 19.38 -5.18 -8.07
N LYS A 123 18.64 -6.29 -8.20
CA LYS A 123 17.18 -6.33 -7.98
C LYS A 123 16.81 -5.93 -6.56
N ALA A 124 17.45 -6.51 -5.55
CA ALA A 124 17.23 -6.15 -4.15
C ALA A 124 17.59 -4.68 -3.82
N LYS A 125 18.63 -4.13 -4.46
CA LYS A 125 18.98 -2.70 -4.30
C LYS A 125 17.97 -1.78 -5.01
N GLY A 126 17.40 -2.23 -6.12
CA GLY A 126 16.27 -1.57 -6.79
C GLY A 126 15.02 -1.59 -5.91
N GLU A 127 14.61 -2.76 -5.42
CA GLU A 127 13.46 -2.93 -4.51
C GLU A 127 13.59 -2.08 -3.24
N ARG A 128 14.76 -2.03 -2.61
CA ARG A 128 14.99 -1.14 -1.45
C ARG A 128 14.83 0.35 -1.76
N LYS A 129 15.05 0.78 -3.01
CA LYS A 129 14.78 2.15 -3.45
C LYS A 129 13.32 2.37 -3.85
N LYS A 130 12.60 1.31 -4.26
CA LYS A 130 11.16 1.35 -4.62
C LYS A 130 10.27 1.67 -3.41
N TYR A 131 10.61 1.12 -2.24
CA TYR A 131 9.88 1.36 -0.99
C TYR A 131 10.48 2.48 -0.14
N SER A 132 11.28 3.38 -0.74
CA SER A 132 11.84 4.48 0.01
C SER A 132 10.79 5.57 0.21
N LEU A 133 10.35 5.76 1.46
CA LEU A 133 9.52 6.90 1.86
C LEU A 133 10.30 8.24 1.87
N ARG A 134 11.47 8.29 1.21
CA ARG A 134 12.25 9.52 1.11
C ARG A 134 11.57 10.46 0.12
N GLU A 135 11.26 11.66 0.60
CA GLU A 135 10.65 12.72 -0.19
C GLU A 135 11.51 13.03 -1.44
N GLY A 136 10.87 13.04 -2.61
CA GLY A 136 11.51 13.29 -3.91
C GLY A 136 12.10 12.06 -4.59
N SER A 137 11.79 10.84 -4.13
CA SER A 137 12.21 9.63 -4.84
C SER A 137 11.36 9.38 -6.10
N THR A 138 11.95 8.76 -7.12
CA THR A 138 11.27 8.52 -8.42
C THR A 138 10.02 7.65 -8.32
N HIS A 139 9.89 6.84 -7.27
CA HIS A 139 8.77 5.91 -7.03
C HIS A 139 8.06 6.23 -5.70
N GLU A 140 8.11 7.49 -5.25
CA GLU A 140 7.53 7.90 -3.97
C GLU A 140 6.02 7.63 -3.89
N ASP A 141 5.30 7.81 -5.00
CA ASP A 141 3.88 7.48 -5.09
C ASP A 141 3.60 5.99 -4.83
N PHE A 142 4.45 5.10 -5.35
CA PHE A 142 4.34 3.67 -5.12
C PHE A 142 4.60 3.32 -3.64
N ALA A 143 5.66 3.88 -3.05
CA ALA A 143 5.99 3.69 -1.64
C ALA A 143 4.86 4.17 -0.71
N LEU A 144 4.26 5.33 -1.01
CA LEU A 144 3.15 5.89 -0.24
C LEU A 144 1.88 5.04 -0.36
N ARG A 145 1.57 4.51 -1.55
CA ARG A 145 0.42 3.61 -1.76
C ARG A 145 0.57 2.31 -0.98
N GLU A 146 1.76 1.72 -0.98
CA GLU A 146 2.04 0.50 -0.21
C GLU A 146 1.94 0.77 1.30
N ALA A 147 2.53 1.86 1.79
CA ALA A 147 2.41 2.26 3.21
C ALA A 147 0.95 2.50 3.62
N LEU A 148 0.15 3.12 2.75
CA LEU A 148 -1.29 3.26 2.97
C LEU A 148 -2.00 1.89 2.98
N ALA A 149 -1.64 0.95 2.11
CA ALA A 149 -2.20 -0.39 2.11
C ALA A 149 -1.88 -1.16 3.41
N GLU A 150 -0.64 -1.05 3.90
CA GLU A 150 -0.21 -1.63 5.17
C GLU A 150 -0.99 -1.07 6.37
N ILE A 151 -1.23 0.24 6.40
CA ILE A 151 -2.06 0.88 7.42
C ILE A 151 -3.49 0.32 7.39
N VAL A 152 -4.08 0.12 6.21
CA VAL A 152 -5.43 -0.43 6.09
C VAL A 152 -5.49 -1.88 6.56
N ASN A 153 -4.50 -2.70 6.20
CA ASN A 153 -4.43 -4.10 6.67
C ASN A 153 -4.26 -4.17 8.20
N THR A 154 -3.43 -3.28 8.77
CA THR A 154 -3.26 -3.16 10.22
C THR A 154 -4.56 -2.77 10.89
N ALA A 155 -5.27 -1.75 10.37
CA ALA A 155 -6.57 -1.32 10.89
C ALA A 155 -7.62 -2.44 10.82
N ASP A 156 -7.57 -3.30 9.80
CA ASP A 156 -8.45 -4.46 9.70
C ASP A 156 -8.15 -5.54 10.75
N GLY A 157 -6.87 -5.79 11.06
CA GLY A 157 -6.47 -6.68 12.16
C GLY A 157 -6.90 -6.16 13.54
N MET A 158 -6.80 -4.84 13.75
CA MET A 158 -7.21 -4.21 15.00
C MET A 158 -8.71 -4.34 15.30
N LYS A 159 -9.56 -4.65 14.31
CA LYS A 159 -10.99 -4.92 14.55
C LYS A 159 -11.20 -6.10 15.49
N ASP A 160 -10.42 -7.17 15.31
CA ASP A 160 -10.53 -8.38 16.13
C ASP A 160 -10.10 -8.08 17.59
N GLU A 161 -9.02 -7.29 17.75
CA GLU A 161 -8.52 -6.85 19.06
C GLU A 161 -9.53 -5.93 19.78
N VAL A 162 -10.04 -4.91 19.09
CA VAL A 162 -11.01 -3.96 19.64
C VAL A 162 -12.32 -4.66 20.00
N GLU A 163 -12.81 -5.59 19.17
CA GLU A 163 -14.03 -6.36 19.49
C GLU A 163 -13.84 -7.15 20.80
N SER A 164 -12.72 -7.86 20.94
CA SER A 164 -12.42 -8.67 22.12
C SER A 164 -12.34 -7.82 23.39
N LEU A 165 -11.66 -6.66 23.31
CA LEU A 165 -11.49 -5.74 24.43
C LEU A 165 -12.80 -5.04 24.79
N SER A 166 -13.58 -4.58 23.82
CA SER A 166 -14.86 -3.91 24.06
C SER A 166 -15.85 -4.81 24.81
N LYS A 167 -15.88 -6.11 24.51
CA LYS A 167 -16.76 -7.06 25.24
C LYS A 167 -16.39 -7.16 26.72
N VAL A 168 -15.09 -7.11 27.02
CA VAL A 168 -14.57 -7.25 28.39
C VAL A 168 -14.74 -5.94 29.16
N LEU A 169 -14.54 -4.80 28.51
CA LEU A 169 -14.83 -3.49 29.08
C LEU A 169 -16.31 -3.37 29.48
N LEU A 170 -17.23 -3.80 28.62
CA LEU A 170 -18.66 -3.87 28.94
C LEU A 170 -18.95 -4.78 30.15
N LEU A 171 -18.31 -5.95 30.21
CA LEU A 171 -18.50 -6.89 31.31
C LEU A 171 -18.13 -6.28 32.67
N HIS A 172 -17.18 -5.34 32.69
CA HIS A 172 -16.75 -4.60 33.87
C HIS A 172 -17.35 -3.19 33.99
N TYR A 173 -18.42 -2.88 33.24
CA TYR A 173 -19.15 -1.60 33.28
C TYR A 173 -18.33 -0.37 32.84
N TYR A 174 -17.31 -0.56 32.01
CA TYR A 174 -16.52 0.51 31.40
C TYR A 174 -17.08 0.93 30.04
N ASP A 175 -18.36 1.27 30.00
CA ASP A 175 -19.10 1.54 28.76
C ASP A 175 -18.53 2.72 27.98
N GLU A 176 -18.16 3.82 28.65
CA GLU A 176 -17.58 5.01 28.03
C GLU A 176 -16.24 4.71 27.34
N LYS A 177 -15.38 3.91 27.97
CA LYS A 177 -14.09 3.49 27.39
C LYS A 177 -14.28 2.54 26.20
N ALA A 178 -15.29 1.67 26.29
CA ALA A 178 -15.66 0.81 25.17
C ALA A 178 -16.23 1.61 23.98
N LYS A 179 -17.03 2.65 24.24
CA LYS A 179 -17.51 3.62 23.22
C LYS A 179 -16.35 4.35 22.56
N GLU A 180 -15.43 4.87 23.37
CA GLU A 180 -14.28 5.66 22.90
C GLU A 180 -13.43 4.88 21.89
N ILE A 181 -12.98 3.68 22.24
CA ILE A 181 -12.12 2.87 21.36
C ILE A 181 -12.85 2.43 20.08
N GLN A 182 -14.15 2.10 20.17
CA GLN A 182 -14.95 1.77 18.99
C GLN A 182 -15.12 2.96 18.05
N ASN A 183 -15.41 4.15 18.59
CA ASN A 183 -15.55 5.36 17.78
C ASN A 183 -14.22 5.77 17.14
N CYS A 184 -13.10 5.57 17.85
CA CYS A 184 -11.76 5.85 17.34
C CYS A 184 -11.45 4.96 16.11
N LEU A 185 -11.65 3.65 16.23
CA LEU A 185 -11.43 2.70 15.14
C LEU A 185 -12.41 2.94 13.98
N ASP A 186 -13.67 3.22 14.28
CA ASP A 186 -14.68 3.51 13.24
C ASP A 186 -14.34 4.76 12.44
N SER A 187 -13.91 5.82 13.14
CA SER A 187 -13.46 7.05 12.49
C SER A 187 -12.29 6.80 11.52
N LEU A 188 -11.38 5.88 11.87
CA LEU A 188 -10.29 5.48 10.98
C LEU A 188 -10.81 4.68 9.77
N ILE A 189 -11.69 3.70 9.98
CA ILE A 189 -12.26 2.87 8.91
C ILE A 189 -13.06 3.72 7.91
N VAL A 190 -13.93 4.61 8.39
CA VAL A 190 -14.72 5.50 7.53
C VAL A 190 -13.80 6.41 6.69
N LEU A 191 -12.73 6.92 7.31
CA LEU A 191 -11.74 7.75 6.61
C LEU A 191 -11.04 6.94 5.51
N VAL A 192 -10.60 5.72 5.82
CA VAL A 192 -10.00 4.80 4.86
C VAL A 192 -10.96 4.50 3.70
N GLU A 193 -12.21 4.14 3.97
CA GLU A 193 -13.19 3.81 2.94
C GLU A 193 -13.50 5.00 2.02
N LYS A 194 -13.62 6.19 2.59
CA LYS A 194 -13.83 7.45 1.84
C LYS A 194 -12.69 7.69 0.85
N HIS A 195 -11.45 7.51 1.28
CA HIS A 195 -10.27 7.82 0.48
C HIS A 195 -9.73 6.64 -0.33
N LYS A 196 -10.28 5.44 -0.13
CA LYS A 196 -9.91 4.25 -0.91
C LYS A 196 -10.08 4.47 -2.41
N LYS A 197 -11.22 5.03 -2.84
CA LYS A 197 -11.43 5.28 -4.28
C LYS A 197 -10.45 6.31 -4.82
N GLU A 198 -10.16 7.37 -4.07
CA GLU A 198 -9.24 8.43 -4.47
C GLU A 198 -7.79 7.93 -4.59
N ILE A 199 -7.34 7.15 -3.62
CA ILE A 199 -5.98 6.59 -3.61
C ILE A 199 -5.84 5.62 -4.79
N TRP A 200 -6.75 4.66 -4.98
CA TRP A 200 -6.60 3.58 -5.97
C TRP A 200 -7.28 3.84 -7.35
N ALA A 201 -7.87 5.00 -7.62
CA ALA A 201 -8.54 5.30 -8.91
C ALA A 201 -7.60 5.31 -10.14
N GLY A 202 -6.28 5.41 -9.93
CA GLY A 202 -5.30 5.46 -11.03
C GLY A 202 -4.96 4.09 -11.65
N GLU A 203 -5.20 2.98 -10.95
CA GLU A 203 -4.83 1.63 -11.42
C GLU A 203 -5.78 1.07 -12.50
N THR A 204 -7.04 1.53 -12.53
CA THR A 204 -8.03 0.99 -13.47
C THR A 204 -7.82 1.42 -14.91
N LYS A 205 -6.87 2.32 -15.19
CA LYS A 205 -6.56 2.72 -16.57
C LYS A 205 -5.51 1.84 -17.26
N GLU A 206 -4.73 1.04 -16.54
CA GLU A 206 -3.74 0.15 -17.16
C GLU A 206 -4.27 -1.29 -17.36
N THR A 207 -5.33 -1.68 -16.65
CA THR A 207 -5.99 -2.98 -16.85
C THR A 207 -7.39 -2.85 -17.45
N ASN A 208 -7.74 -1.69 -18.03
CA ASN A 208 -8.83 -1.70 -18.99
C ASN A 208 -8.24 -2.33 -20.25
N SER A 209 -8.42 -3.65 -20.35
CA SER A 209 -8.28 -4.40 -21.58
C SER A 209 -8.84 -3.52 -22.68
N GLU A 210 -7.96 -2.96 -23.52
CA GLU A 210 -8.38 -2.36 -24.77
C GLU A 210 -9.26 -3.42 -25.41
N SER A 211 -10.56 -3.19 -25.40
CA SER A 211 -11.52 -4.04 -26.06
C SER A 211 -11.06 -4.09 -27.51
N PHE A 212 -10.45 -5.22 -27.88
CA PHE A 212 -9.95 -5.52 -29.20
C PHE A 212 -11.15 -5.56 -30.15
N GLU A 213 -11.60 -4.40 -30.58
CA GLU A 213 -12.69 -4.27 -31.52
C GLU A 213 -12.12 -4.48 -32.92
N TYR A 214 -12.05 -5.75 -33.34
CA TYR A 214 -11.83 -6.13 -34.73
C TYR A 214 -13.08 -5.80 -35.53
N GLY A 215 -13.30 -4.51 -35.80
CA GLY A 215 -14.39 -4.04 -36.64
C GLY A 215 -14.06 -4.15 -38.13
N PRO A 216 -15.07 -4.30 -39.01
CA PRO A 216 -14.90 -4.39 -40.48
C PRO A 216 -14.33 -3.12 -41.13
N ALA A 217 -14.19 -2.02 -40.39
CA ALA A 217 -13.54 -0.78 -40.83
C ALA A 217 -12.03 -0.72 -40.51
N SER A 218 -11.46 -1.76 -39.89
CA SER A 218 -10.05 -1.77 -39.49
C SER A 218 -9.14 -2.17 -40.66
N THR A 219 -8.47 -1.19 -41.27
CA THR A 219 -7.53 -1.40 -42.38
C THR A 219 -6.27 -2.13 -41.91
N VAL A 220 -5.72 -3.01 -42.75
CA VAL A 220 -4.48 -3.79 -42.47
C VAL A 220 -3.32 -2.92 -41.93
N MET A 221 -3.19 -1.68 -42.41
CA MET A 221 -2.18 -0.72 -41.94
C MET A 221 -2.33 -0.38 -40.45
N SER A 222 -3.56 -0.14 -39.97
CA SER A 222 -3.81 0.24 -38.57
C SER A 222 -3.68 -0.93 -37.60
N ILE A 223 -3.77 -2.16 -38.11
CA ILE A 223 -3.49 -3.40 -37.36
C ILE A 223 -1.98 -3.59 -37.21
N ILE A 224 -1.20 -3.36 -38.27
CA ILE A 224 0.26 -3.46 -38.23
C ILE A 224 0.87 -2.37 -37.34
N GLU A 225 0.37 -1.14 -37.43
CA GLU A 225 0.79 -0.02 -36.58
C GLU A 225 0.51 -0.30 -35.09
N ARG A 226 -0.67 -0.84 -34.74
CA ARG A 226 -0.99 -1.25 -33.37
C ARG A 226 -0.20 -2.45 -32.90
N LYS A 227 0.08 -3.42 -33.76
CA LYS A 227 0.94 -4.57 -33.42
C LYS A 227 2.37 -4.11 -33.11
N ASN A 228 2.90 -3.16 -33.86
CA ASN A 228 4.22 -2.58 -33.61
C ASN A 228 4.21 -1.70 -32.34
N ALA A 229 3.14 -0.94 -32.10
CA ALA A 229 2.95 -0.19 -30.85
C ALA A 229 2.82 -1.12 -29.62
N ALA A 230 2.09 -2.24 -29.74
CA ALA A 230 1.97 -3.25 -28.70
C ALA A 230 3.26 -4.05 -28.48
N GLN A 231 4.10 -4.24 -29.52
CA GLN A 231 5.44 -4.81 -29.34
C GLN A 231 6.41 -3.82 -28.68
N ASN A 232 6.29 -2.52 -28.94
CA ASN A 232 7.03 -1.48 -28.22
C ASN A 232 6.54 -1.31 -26.78
N ALA A 233 5.23 -1.40 -26.53
CA ALA A 233 4.64 -1.42 -25.17
C ALA A 233 4.92 -2.73 -24.42
N GLY A 234 5.07 -3.85 -25.12
CA GLY A 234 5.49 -5.13 -24.54
C GLY A 234 6.93 -5.13 -24.01
N ASN A 235 7.76 -4.22 -24.50
CA ASN A 235 9.09 -3.91 -23.91
C ASN A 235 9.03 -2.89 -22.77
N GLN A 236 7.86 -2.28 -22.52
CA GLN A 236 7.52 -1.53 -21.31
C GLN A 236 6.62 -2.40 -20.40
N LYS A 237 7.04 -3.63 -20.10
CA LYS A 237 6.67 -4.19 -18.80
C LYS A 237 7.44 -3.40 -17.76
N SER A 238 6.81 -2.37 -17.22
CA SER A 238 7.14 -1.88 -15.90
C SER A 238 7.21 -3.11 -14.98
N ASP A 239 8.43 -3.48 -14.56
CA ASP A 239 8.72 -4.47 -13.51
C ASP A 239 8.25 -3.91 -12.12
N LEU A 240 7.13 -3.19 -12.11
CA LEU A 240 6.44 -2.70 -10.94
C LEU A 240 5.40 -3.76 -10.55
N PRO A 241 5.52 -4.42 -9.39
CA PRO A 241 4.41 -5.19 -8.85
C PRO A 241 3.24 -4.24 -8.62
N GLU A 242 2.02 -4.65 -8.99
CA GLU A 242 0.81 -3.88 -8.68
C GLU A 242 0.76 -3.58 -7.17
N PRO A 243 0.41 -2.35 -6.75
CA PRO A 243 0.25 -2.03 -5.33
C PRO A 243 -0.73 -3.02 -4.71
N THR A 244 -0.38 -3.60 -3.57
CA THR A 244 -1.25 -4.59 -2.95
C THR A 244 -2.56 -3.92 -2.57
N ARG A 245 -3.67 -4.36 -3.16
CA ARG A 245 -4.99 -3.82 -2.80
C ARG A 245 -5.28 -4.24 -1.37
N PRO A 246 -5.48 -3.29 -0.44
CA PRO A 246 -5.73 -3.65 0.94
C PRO A 246 -7.06 -4.38 1.06
N ASN A 247 -7.03 -5.49 1.80
CA ASN A 247 -8.20 -6.32 2.05
C ASN A 247 -8.88 -5.83 3.32
N LEU A 248 -9.92 -5.02 3.15
CA LEU A 248 -10.79 -4.64 4.26
C LEU A 248 -11.93 -5.66 4.33
N ARG A 249 -12.00 -6.44 5.41
CA ARG A 249 -13.09 -7.40 5.62
C ARG A 249 -14.40 -6.62 5.84
N SER A 250 -15.21 -6.49 4.78
CA SER A 250 -16.51 -5.81 4.84
C SER A 250 -17.60 -6.61 5.56
N ASN A 251 -17.45 -7.94 5.66
CA ASN A 251 -18.45 -8.83 6.27
C ASN A 251 -18.24 -9.05 7.78
N PHE A 252 -17.24 -8.40 8.40
CA PHE A 252 -16.92 -8.60 9.80
C PHE A 252 -17.65 -7.58 10.68
N LYS A 253 -18.60 -8.05 11.49
CA LYS A 253 -19.37 -7.23 12.43
C LYS A 253 -18.61 -7.13 13.77
N TRP A 254 -17.74 -6.14 13.87
CA TRP A 254 -16.91 -5.90 15.07
C TRP A 254 -17.52 -4.90 16.07
N LYS A 255 -18.44 -4.04 15.60
CA LYS A 255 -19.13 -3.09 16.47
C LYS A 255 -20.16 -3.82 17.33
N LEU A 256 -20.12 -3.55 18.63
CA LEU A 256 -21.10 -4.05 19.58
C LEU A 256 -22.32 -3.12 19.59
N THR A 257 -23.45 -3.61 19.09
CA THR A 257 -24.70 -2.82 19.00
C THR A 257 -25.26 -2.42 20.36
N THR A 258 -24.85 -3.11 21.43
CA THR A 258 -25.22 -2.80 22.82
C THR A 258 -24.62 -1.48 23.32
N ILE A 259 -23.55 -1.00 22.66
CA ILE A 259 -22.82 0.21 23.02
C ILE A 259 -23.35 1.44 22.25
N SER A 260 -24.03 1.26 21.12
CA SER A 260 -24.51 2.36 20.26
C SER A 260 -25.85 2.99 20.68
N THR A 261 -26.39 2.61 21.84
CA THR A 261 -27.53 3.28 22.49
C THR A 261 -27.06 4.21 23.60
#